data_AF-A0A6J4J7J2-F1
#
_entry.id   AF-A0A6J4J7J2-F1
#
_cell.length_a   1.000
_cell.length_b   1.000
_cell.length_c   1.000
_cell.angle_alpha   90.00
_cell.angle_beta   90.00
_cell.angle_gamma   90.00
#
_symmetry.space_group_name_H-M   'P 1'
#
loop_
_entity.id
_entity.type
_entity.pdbx_description
1 polymer ?
#
loop_
_entity_poly.entity_id
_entity_poly.type
_entity_poly.pdbx_seq_one_letter_code
_entity_poly.pdbx_strand_id
1 'polypeptide(L)'
;MKINLLLLFLSLLFVFAGLAATVGAEAKAGAVLVLAGCLVLAVIPLKEAVRQVKATGTLNFDFLLLLLGFFVVLVTSIHAFGVAIDKSLVTLPGWQLLLLLVGFLIVLLFAAGSVQTLMTSSHRGYRWLVSGLVATSSVITLYGLCSVFRILEGDVKFVYYGWVFMVFAMPLPYLLLVSGEKERTREVFACLTIAVSLIAYWAWRWQFPGTLSDRFFAFLVFYGIPVVVFLPVAILLLRQYRLLLVFVLYTIVLDLYFLSTNREVIQLVKLGTNGCVNFEAAVTYPVNFDPGISLDGLFRAPSQPELDAVSLEWSQKDFSPGRVRVEKEVFAEDGTLQVISHQVNGLKHYGFVYLQSGLDVNTAPVLMLLPGKSAQYDVFRTDFLRQEMKSILGCNDVYRQYIVAMPSFRGNAVRGEDFCFRSSGYSMDAWLGAAEDGLFFLESVKALYRLKGNVKVLALGASRGATVGLIMGALSRKIDYIISISTHTNFLDKEAYGQQPLHDSYPAVFFTPSAPAPDIRRRMIASSPYFFLERMPPFEIHQGTQDPLTTVMHARLVHNRINAAQERASTQKVYFYEGKGHGFFDAKIVCDRLETFLSQQYE
;
A
#
# COMPACT_ATOMS: atom_id res chain seq x y z
N MET A 1 -19.39 -6.89 -43.35
CA MET A 1 -18.37 -6.91 -42.28
C MET A 1 -18.30 -8.31 -41.64
N LYS A 2 -17.41 -9.18 -42.11
CA LYS A 2 -16.96 -10.36 -41.35
C LYS A 2 -15.62 -9.98 -40.71
N ILE A 3 -15.66 -9.12 -39.70
CA ILE A 3 -14.49 -8.99 -38.83
C ILE A 3 -14.29 -10.39 -38.25
N ASN A 4 -13.07 -10.94 -38.33
CA ASN A 4 -12.76 -12.22 -37.71
C ASN A 4 -12.97 -12.05 -36.21
N LEU A 5 -14.16 -12.39 -35.73
CA LEU A 5 -14.57 -12.33 -34.33
C LEU A 5 -13.56 -13.07 -33.45
N LEU A 6 -12.96 -14.11 -34.02
CA LEU A 6 -11.85 -14.87 -33.45
C LEU A 6 -10.63 -13.98 -33.17
N LEU A 7 -10.26 -13.07 -34.08
CA LEU A 7 -9.11 -12.19 -33.89
C LEU A 7 -9.38 -11.17 -32.78
N LEU A 8 -10.59 -10.60 -32.73
CA LEU A 8 -11.00 -9.68 -31.66
C LEU A 8 -10.99 -10.40 -30.29
N PHE A 9 -11.54 -11.62 -30.26
CA PHE A 9 -11.59 -12.46 -29.06
C PHE A 9 -10.19 -12.84 -28.57
N LEU A 10 -9.31 -13.32 -29.45
CA LEU A 10 -7.92 -13.63 -29.12
C LEU A 10 -7.21 -12.39 -28.58
N SER A 11 -7.42 -11.22 -29.19
CA SER A 11 -6.77 -9.98 -28.75
C SER A 11 -7.21 -9.55 -27.35
N LEU A 12 -8.51 -9.65 -27.04
CA LEU A 12 -9.02 -9.41 -25.69
C LEU A 12 -8.48 -10.44 -24.70
N LEU A 13 -8.39 -11.72 -25.10
CA LEU A 13 -7.80 -12.78 -24.29
C LEU A 13 -6.33 -12.49 -23.96
N PHE A 14 -5.56 -11.97 -24.91
CA PHE A 14 -4.18 -11.52 -24.68
C PHE A 14 -4.10 -10.34 -23.71
N VAL A 15 -5.01 -9.36 -23.81
CA VAL A 15 -5.09 -8.24 -22.85
C VAL A 15 -5.41 -8.75 -21.44
N PHE A 16 -6.41 -9.62 -21.29
CA PHE A 16 -6.79 -10.16 -19.98
C PHE A 16 -5.73 -11.08 -19.39
N ALA A 17 -5.14 -11.97 -20.21
CA ALA A 17 -4.03 -12.83 -19.79
C ALA A 17 -2.81 -12.00 -19.38
N GLY A 18 -2.53 -10.90 -20.09
CA GLY A 18 -1.48 -9.97 -19.74
C GLY A 18 -1.71 -9.27 -18.40
N LEU A 19 -2.92 -8.73 -18.18
CA LEU A 19 -3.29 -8.12 -16.90
C LEU A 19 -3.22 -9.14 -15.74
N ALA A 20 -3.68 -10.37 -15.96
CA ALA A 20 -3.58 -11.43 -14.97
C ALA A 20 -2.12 -11.81 -14.69
N ALA A 21 -1.27 -11.90 -15.71
CA ALA A 21 0.15 -12.19 -15.58
C ALA A 21 0.91 -11.07 -14.86
N THR A 22 0.52 -9.80 -15.05
CA THR A 22 1.07 -8.67 -14.28
C THR A 22 0.80 -8.84 -12.78
N VAL A 23 -0.38 -9.34 -12.41
CA VAL A 23 -0.76 -9.53 -11.00
C VAL A 23 -0.14 -10.79 -10.41
N GLY A 24 -0.08 -11.89 -11.17
CA GLY A 24 0.24 -13.21 -10.64
C GLY A 24 1.67 -13.71 -10.88
N ALA A 25 2.40 -13.15 -11.84
CA ALA A 25 3.70 -13.68 -12.24
C ALA A 25 4.79 -12.58 -12.33
N GLU A 26 4.85 -11.87 -13.45
CA GLU A 26 5.91 -10.90 -13.72
C GLU A 26 5.37 -9.72 -14.53
N ALA A 27 5.53 -8.50 -14.01
CA ALA A 27 4.93 -7.29 -14.59
C ALA A 27 5.32 -7.05 -16.06
N LYS A 28 6.57 -7.37 -16.41
CA LYS A 28 7.10 -7.22 -17.78
C LYS A 28 6.42 -8.16 -18.78
N ALA A 29 6.26 -9.43 -18.42
CA ALA A 29 5.58 -10.41 -19.26
C ALA A 29 4.10 -10.03 -19.46
N GLY A 30 3.44 -9.60 -18.39
CA GLY A 30 2.06 -9.11 -18.45
C GLY A 30 1.89 -7.88 -19.35
N ALA A 31 2.78 -6.90 -19.25
CA ALA A 31 2.76 -5.71 -20.09
C ALA A 31 2.95 -6.01 -21.59
N VAL A 32 3.82 -6.97 -21.94
CA VAL A 32 4.03 -7.41 -23.33
C VAL A 32 2.76 -8.05 -23.91
N LEU A 33 2.09 -8.90 -23.14
CA LEU A 33 0.84 -9.54 -23.57
C LEU A 33 -0.30 -8.52 -23.73
N VAL A 34 -0.39 -7.54 -22.83
CA VAL A 34 -1.33 -6.41 -22.95
C VAL A 34 -1.06 -5.63 -24.24
N LEU A 35 0.18 -5.21 -24.50
CA LEU A 35 0.53 -4.50 -25.73
C LEU A 35 0.21 -5.30 -26.99
N ALA A 36 0.51 -6.60 -27.00
CA ALA A 36 0.24 -7.46 -28.14
C ALA A 36 -1.27 -7.52 -28.45
N GLY A 37 -2.11 -7.72 -27.42
CA GLY A 37 -3.57 -7.71 -27.59
C GLY A 37 -4.09 -6.34 -28.05
N CYS A 38 -3.59 -5.27 -27.46
CA CYS A 38 -3.93 -3.89 -27.79
C CYS A 38 -3.57 -3.50 -29.23
N LEU A 39 -2.38 -3.89 -29.71
CA LEU A 39 -1.93 -3.63 -31.08
C LEU A 39 -2.87 -4.26 -32.11
N VAL A 40 -3.28 -5.51 -31.87
CA VAL A 40 -4.21 -6.21 -32.77
C VAL A 40 -5.60 -5.56 -32.74
N LEU A 41 -6.07 -5.13 -31.56
CA LEU A 41 -7.33 -4.38 -31.44
C LEU A 41 -7.30 -3.04 -32.19
N ALA A 42 -6.15 -2.37 -32.25
CA ALA A 42 -5.99 -1.09 -32.93
C ALA A 42 -5.87 -1.24 -34.46
N VAL A 43 -5.20 -2.28 -34.94
CA VAL A 43 -5.00 -2.51 -36.39
C VAL A 43 -6.31 -2.81 -37.13
N ILE A 44 -7.27 -3.47 -36.46
CA ILE A 44 -8.57 -3.85 -37.08
C ILE A 44 -9.40 -2.62 -37.51
N PRO A 45 -9.76 -1.67 -36.63
CA PRO A 45 -10.53 -0.49 -37.01
C PRO A 45 -9.75 0.42 -37.95
N LEU A 46 -8.42 0.54 -37.79
CA LEU A 46 -7.59 1.35 -38.67
C LEU A 46 -7.58 0.80 -40.11
N LYS A 47 -7.42 -0.52 -40.28
CA LYS A 47 -7.45 -1.16 -41.60
C LYS A 47 -8.79 -0.96 -42.29
N GLU A 48 -9.89 -1.07 -41.55
CA GLU A 48 -11.22 -0.89 -42.11
C GLU A 48 -11.50 0.58 -42.44
N ALA A 49 -11.07 1.52 -41.60
CA ALA A 49 -11.15 2.95 -41.86
C ALA A 49 -10.40 3.32 -43.16
N VAL A 50 -9.16 2.82 -43.33
CA VAL A 50 -8.38 3.01 -44.56
C VAL A 50 -9.08 2.40 -45.78
N ARG A 51 -9.66 1.20 -45.63
CA ARG A 51 -10.41 0.55 -46.72
C ARG A 51 -11.63 1.38 -47.12
N GLN A 52 -12.34 1.94 -46.15
CA GLN A 52 -13.55 2.72 -46.39
C GLN A 52 -13.25 4.04 -47.11
N VAL A 53 -12.17 4.74 -46.70
CA VAL A 53 -11.69 5.95 -47.41
C VAL A 53 -11.31 5.62 -48.85
N LYS A 54 -10.57 4.53 -49.07
CA LYS A 54 -10.18 4.09 -50.42
C LYS A 54 -11.39 3.76 -51.29
N ALA A 55 -12.46 3.21 -50.70
CA ALA A 55 -13.64 2.81 -51.44
C ALA A 55 -14.60 3.98 -51.76
N THR A 56 -14.69 4.97 -50.88
CA THR A 56 -15.71 6.03 -50.97
C THR A 56 -15.15 7.41 -51.32
N GLY A 57 -13.84 7.60 -51.24
CA GLY A 57 -13.15 8.86 -51.56
C GLY A 57 -13.52 10.04 -50.65
N THR A 58 -14.39 9.84 -49.64
CA THR A 58 -14.93 10.89 -48.79
C THR A 58 -14.91 10.46 -47.33
N LEU A 59 -14.66 11.42 -46.44
CA LEU A 59 -14.70 11.22 -44.99
C LEU A 59 -16.18 11.27 -44.55
N ASN A 60 -16.84 10.12 -44.55
CA ASN A 60 -18.23 10.02 -44.11
C ASN A 60 -18.33 9.75 -42.60
N PHE A 61 -19.55 9.79 -42.07
CA PHE A 61 -19.82 9.60 -40.64
C PHE A 61 -19.34 8.23 -40.11
N ASP A 62 -19.46 7.18 -40.93
CA ASP A 62 -18.97 5.84 -40.57
C ASP A 62 -17.45 5.81 -40.39
N PHE A 63 -16.70 6.54 -41.23
CA PHE A 63 -15.26 6.68 -41.08
C PHE A 63 -14.89 7.39 -39.77
N LEU A 64 -15.61 8.46 -39.41
CA LEU A 64 -15.40 9.18 -38.14
C LEU A 64 -15.66 8.26 -36.93
N LEU A 65 -16.68 7.41 -36.98
CA LEU A 65 -16.95 6.41 -35.95
C LEU A 65 -15.84 5.35 -35.84
N LEU A 66 -15.28 4.87 -36.95
CA LEU A 66 -14.16 3.92 -36.95
C LEU A 66 -12.88 4.55 -36.39
N LEU A 67 -12.60 5.80 -36.75
CA LEU A 67 -11.45 6.56 -36.23
C LEU A 67 -11.59 6.80 -34.72
N LEU A 68 -12.80 7.12 -34.26
CA LEU A 68 -13.10 7.26 -32.83
C LEU A 68 -12.94 5.93 -32.09
N GLY A 69 -13.45 4.82 -32.64
CA GLY A 69 -13.26 3.48 -32.08
C GLY A 69 -11.78 3.09 -31.98
N PHE A 70 -10.97 3.44 -32.99
CA PHE A 70 -9.52 3.29 -32.94
C PHE A 70 -8.88 4.11 -31.81
N PHE A 71 -9.26 5.38 -31.68
CA PHE A 71 -8.73 6.26 -30.64
C PHE A 71 -9.10 5.76 -29.23
N VAL A 72 -10.31 5.24 -29.08
CA VAL A 72 -10.79 4.64 -27.84
C VAL A 72 -9.99 3.38 -27.46
N VAL A 73 -9.74 2.49 -28.43
CA VAL A 73 -8.89 1.33 -28.23
C VAL A 73 -7.47 1.76 -27.84
N LEU A 74 -6.92 2.78 -28.51
CA LEU A 74 -5.59 3.30 -28.24
C LEU A 74 -5.47 3.86 -26.82
N VAL A 75 -6.42 4.69 -26.38
CA VAL A 75 -6.45 5.26 -25.02
C VAL A 75 -6.61 4.16 -23.96
N THR A 76 -7.50 3.20 -24.19
CA THR A 76 -7.70 2.05 -23.29
C THR A 76 -6.43 1.19 -23.21
N SER A 77 -5.71 1.06 -24.33
CA SER A 77 -4.46 0.31 -24.42
C SER A 77 -3.31 0.99 -23.68
N ILE A 78 -3.16 2.31 -23.85
CA ILE A 78 -2.19 3.11 -23.09
C ILE A 78 -2.47 3.01 -21.59
N HIS A 79 -3.75 2.99 -21.21
CA HIS A 79 -4.15 2.85 -19.81
C HIS A 79 -3.87 1.45 -19.25
N ALA A 80 -4.28 0.39 -19.95
CA ALA A 80 -4.03 -0.99 -19.55
C ALA A 80 -2.51 -1.28 -19.45
N PHE A 81 -1.73 -0.72 -20.37
CA PHE A 81 -0.27 -0.78 -20.32
C PHE A 81 0.32 0.02 -19.15
N GLY A 82 -0.18 1.22 -18.88
CA GLY A 82 0.21 2.02 -17.72
C GLY A 82 -0.02 1.26 -16.42
N VAL A 83 -1.22 0.68 -16.24
CA VAL A 83 -1.55 -0.20 -15.10
C VAL A 83 -0.60 -1.41 -15.02
N ALA A 84 -0.19 -1.96 -16.17
CA ALA A 84 0.68 -3.12 -16.22
C ALA A 84 2.15 -2.85 -15.81
N ILE A 85 2.65 -1.64 -16.07
CA ILE A 85 4.06 -1.28 -15.81
C ILE A 85 4.22 -0.51 -14.50
N ASP A 86 3.37 0.49 -14.25
CA ASP A 86 3.48 1.33 -13.06
C ASP A 86 2.15 2.04 -12.77
N LYS A 87 1.57 1.75 -11.59
CA LYS A 87 0.29 2.29 -11.12
C LYS A 87 0.29 3.83 -11.03
N SER A 88 1.47 4.48 -11.06
CA SER A 88 1.65 5.93 -10.94
C SER A 88 1.06 6.73 -12.12
N LEU A 89 0.98 6.18 -13.33
CA LEU A 89 0.41 6.89 -14.49
C LEU A 89 -1.10 7.14 -14.36
N VAL A 90 -1.81 6.31 -13.58
CA VAL A 90 -3.25 6.41 -13.33
C VAL A 90 -3.59 7.50 -12.31
N THR A 91 -2.60 7.98 -11.55
CA THR A 91 -2.80 8.99 -10.51
C THR A 91 -2.61 10.43 -11.00
N LEU A 92 -2.26 10.65 -12.27
CA LEU A 92 -2.13 12.00 -12.83
C LEU A 92 -3.52 12.64 -13.04
N PRO A 93 -3.82 13.78 -12.39
CA PRO A 93 -5.16 14.38 -12.41
C PRO A 93 -5.71 14.67 -13.82
N GLY A 94 -4.84 15.06 -14.76
CA GLY A 94 -5.24 15.39 -16.13
C GLY A 94 -5.70 14.17 -16.96
N TRP A 95 -5.16 12.99 -16.69
CA TRP A 95 -5.53 11.76 -17.40
C TRP A 95 -6.92 11.26 -17.05
N GLN A 96 -7.35 11.51 -15.81
CA GLN A 96 -8.65 11.09 -15.28
C GLN A 96 -9.79 11.93 -15.90
N LEU A 97 -9.59 13.24 -16.00
CA LEU A 97 -10.52 14.16 -16.65
C LEU A 97 -10.64 13.88 -18.15
N LEU A 98 -9.53 13.52 -18.80
CA LEU A 98 -9.53 13.13 -20.21
C LEU A 98 -10.34 11.85 -20.46
N LEU A 99 -10.19 10.83 -19.60
CA LEU A 99 -10.98 9.59 -19.70
C LEU A 99 -12.48 9.85 -19.49
N LEU A 100 -12.84 10.71 -18.52
CA LEU A 100 -14.22 11.12 -18.29
C LEU A 100 -14.81 11.84 -19.52
N LEU A 101 -14.08 12.83 -20.06
CA LEU A 101 -14.50 13.59 -21.24
C LEU A 101 -14.65 12.69 -22.48
N VAL A 102 -13.71 11.78 -22.70
CA VAL A 102 -13.78 10.80 -23.79
C VAL A 102 -14.99 9.88 -23.61
N GLY A 103 -15.24 9.39 -22.38
CA GLY A 103 -16.41 8.58 -22.05
C GLY A 103 -17.73 9.27 -22.40
N PHE A 104 -17.93 10.51 -21.92
CA PHE A 104 -19.11 11.32 -22.19
C PHE A 104 -19.27 11.70 -23.67
N LEU A 105 -18.17 12.04 -24.34
CA LEU A 105 -18.19 12.39 -25.77
C LEU A 105 -18.65 11.20 -26.62
N ILE A 106 -18.25 9.98 -26.27
CA ILE A 106 -18.72 8.75 -26.95
C ILE A 106 -20.23 8.55 -26.72
N VAL A 107 -20.74 8.76 -25.50
CA VAL A 107 -22.19 8.68 -25.22
C VAL A 107 -22.97 9.72 -26.03
N LEU A 108 -22.51 10.97 -26.06
CA LEU A 108 -23.17 12.08 -26.76
C LEU A 108 -23.18 11.90 -28.28
N LEU A 109 -22.04 11.55 -28.87
CA LEU A 109 -21.94 11.26 -30.30
C LEU A 109 -22.79 10.05 -30.70
N PHE A 110 -22.87 9.05 -29.81
CA PHE A 110 -23.74 7.91 -29.99
C PHE A 110 -25.23 8.27 -29.91
N ALA A 111 -25.65 9.08 -28.93
CA ALA A 111 -27.03 9.55 -28.82
C ALA A 111 -27.44 10.39 -30.05
N ALA A 112 -26.53 11.24 -30.55
CA ALA A 112 -26.77 12.10 -31.71
C ALA A 112 -26.83 11.33 -33.05
N GLY A 113 -25.96 10.34 -33.26
CA GLY A 113 -25.89 9.59 -34.53
C GLY A 113 -26.76 8.32 -34.60
N SER A 114 -27.13 7.74 -33.46
CA SER A 114 -27.66 6.37 -33.43
C SER A 114 -29.17 6.30 -33.26
N VAL A 115 -29.83 7.29 -32.64
CA VAL A 115 -31.29 7.20 -32.40
C VAL A 115 -32.08 7.11 -33.70
N GLN A 116 -31.71 7.89 -34.71
CA GLN A 116 -32.41 7.90 -36.00
C GLN A 116 -32.05 6.69 -36.89
N THR A 117 -30.82 6.19 -36.78
CA THR A 117 -30.28 5.07 -37.58
C THR A 117 -30.61 3.69 -36.98
N LEU A 118 -30.74 3.58 -35.64
CA LEU A 118 -31.17 2.37 -34.92
C LEU A 118 -32.64 2.05 -35.15
N MET A 119 -33.49 3.08 -35.30
CA MET A 119 -34.91 2.88 -35.58
C MET A 119 -35.18 2.35 -37.00
N THR A 120 -34.22 2.50 -37.93
CA THR A 120 -34.44 2.22 -39.36
C THR A 120 -33.56 1.10 -39.93
N SER A 121 -32.44 0.72 -39.27
CA SER A 121 -31.49 -0.25 -39.81
C SER A 121 -31.77 -1.72 -39.41
N SER A 122 -32.08 -2.56 -40.39
CA SER A 122 -32.19 -4.02 -40.22
C SER A 122 -30.83 -4.74 -40.14
N HIS A 123 -29.72 -4.03 -40.34
CA HIS A 123 -28.42 -4.65 -40.58
C HIS A 123 -27.74 -5.13 -39.28
N ARG A 124 -27.59 -6.45 -39.17
CA ARG A 124 -27.09 -7.17 -37.98
C ARG A 124 -25.67 -6.75 -37.53
N GLY A 125 -24.83 -6.23 -38.45
CA GLY A 125 -23.48 -5.75 -38.15
C GLY A 125 -23.42 -4.38 -37.48
N TYR A 126 -24.35 -3.49 -37.81
CA TYR A 126 -24.44 -2.15 -37.22
C TYR A 126 -24.80 -2.22 -35.73
N ARG A 127 -25.71 -3.14 -35.36
CA ARG A 127 -26.09 -3.39 -33.96
C ARG A 127 -24.94 -3.87 -33.08
N TRP A 128 -23.97 -4.60 -33.64
CA TRP A 128 -22.76 -5.05 -32.92
C TRP A 128 -21.80 -3.89 -32.66
N LEU A 129 -21.56 -3.03 -33.66
CA LEU A 129 -20.73 -1.83 -33.52
C LEU A 129 -21.30 -0.92 -32.44
N VAL A 130 -22.62 -0.70 -32.49
CA VAL A 130 -23.40 0.09 -31.53
C VAL A 130 -23.28 -0.49 -30.11
N SER A 131 -23.53 -1.78 -29.93
CA SER A 131 -23.44 -2.42 -28.60
C SER A 131 -22.02 -2.40 -28.05
N GLY A 132 -21.00 -2.58 -28.90
CA GLY A 132 -19.60 -2.47 -28.52
C GLY A 132 -19.19 -1.06 -28.11
N LEU A 133 -19.66 -0.03 -28.85
CA LEU A 133 -19.40 1.37 -28.53
C LEU A 133 -20.06 1.81 -27.23
N VAL A 134 -21.33 1.43 -26.98
CA VAL A 134 -22.02 1.72 -25.72
C VAL A 134 -21.34 0.99 -24.55
N ALA A 135 -20.98 -0.28 -24.71
CA ALA A 135 -20.25 -1.03 -23.70
C ALA A 135 -18.91 -0.37 -23.35
N THR A 136 -18.15 0.00 -24.37
CA THR A 136 -16.83 0.62 -24.21
C THR A 136 -16.95 2.02 -23.60
N SER A 137 -17.95 2.79 -24.01
CA SER A 137 -18.26 4.11 -23.46
C SER A 137 -18.69 4.03 -21.99
N SER A 138 -19.57 3.10 -21.64
CA SER A 138 -20.00 2.88 -20.26
C SER A 138 -18.82 2.44 -19.38
N VAL A 139 -17.91 1.61 -19.90
CA VAL A 139 -16.68 1.23 -19.19
C VAL A 139 -15.74 2.43 -19.00
N ILE A 140 -15.52 3.25 -20.03
CA ILE A 140 -14.64 4.43 -19.96
C ILE A 140 -15.22 5.51 -19.04
N THR A 141 -16.52 5.77 -19.13
CA THR A 141 -17.23 6.69 -18.23
C THR A 141 -17.18 6.18 -16.79
N LEU A 142 -17.31 4.87 -16.57
CA LEU A 142 -17.14 4.27 -15.25
C LEU A 142 -15.70 4.48 -14.73
N TYR A 143 -14.67 4.23 -15.54
CA TYR A 143 -13.28 4.47 -15.12
C TYR A 143 -12.99 5.95 -14.83
N GLY A 144 -13.56 6.88 -15.62
CA GLY A 144 -13.53 8.32 -15.34
C GLY A 144 -14.25 8.67 -14.03
N LEU A 145 -15.40 8.05 -13.77
CA LEU A 145 -16.14 8.21 -12.51
C LEU A 145 -15.38 7.60 -11.32
N CYS A 146 -14.81 6.40 -11.44
CA CYS A 146 -13.99 5.74 -10.42
C CYS A 146 -12.77 6.57 -10.02
N SER A 147 -12.21 7.32 -10.96
CA SER A 147 -11.07 8.21 -10.70
C SER A 147 -11.48 9.54 -10.08
N VAL A 148 -12.61 10.13 -10.50
CA VAL A 148 -13.21 11.31 -9.85
C VAL A 148 -13.71 10.98 -8.43
N PHE A 149 -14.28 9.79 -8.21
CA PHE A 149 -14.85 9.40 -6.91
C PHE A 149 -13.80 9.02 -5.86
N ARG A 150 -12.55 8.73 -6.25
CA ARG A 150 -11.41 8.69 -5.31
C ARG A 150 -11.15 10.03 -4.61
N ILE A 151 -11.65 11.13 -5.17
CA ILE A 151 -11.52 12.49 -4.60
C ILE A 151 -12.61 12.73 -3.52
N LEU A 152 -13.68 11.93 -3.50
CA LEU A 152 -14.77 12.06 -2.52
C LEU A 152 -14.61 11.02 -1.40
N GLU A 153 -14.35 11.45 -0.17
CA GLU A 153 -14.10 10.57 0.97
C GLU A 153 -15.26 9.60 1.26
N GLY A 154 -14.92 8.30 1.36
CA GLY A 154 -15.73 7.21 1.92
C GLY A 154 -16.10 6.07 0.94
N ASP A 155 -15.68 4.83 1.23
CA ASP A 155 -15.93 3.61 0.43
C ASP A 155 -17.43 3.31 0.19
N VAL A 156 -18.29 3.73 1.11
CA VAL A 156 -19.75 3.47 1.09
C VAL A 156 -20.46 4.20 -0.06
N LYS A 157 -19.96 5.39 -0.45
CA LYS A 157 -20.58 6.21 -1.49
C LYS A 157 -20.37 5.62 -2.88
N PHE A 158 -19.21 5.02 -3.13
CA PHE A 158 -18.88 4.37 -4.40
C PHE A 158 -19.82 3.19 -4.72
N VAL A 159 -20.11 2.36 -3.72
CA VAL A 159 -21.02 1.21 -3.85
C VAL A 159 -22.43 1.67 -4.22
N TYR A 160 -22.93 2.68 -3.52
CA TYR A 160 -24.24 3.25 -3.81
C TYR A 160 -24.34 3.78 -5.25
N TYR A 161 -23.35 4.53 -5.73
CA TYR A 161 -23.37 5.07 -7.10
C TYR A 161 -23.14 4.02 -8.18
N GLY A 162 -22.31 3.00 -7.93
CA GLY A 162 -22.15 1.85 -8.83
C GLY A 162 -23.43 1.03 -8.98
N TRP A 163 -24.20 0.88 -7.90
CA TRP A 163 -25.51 0.23 -7.91
C TRP A 163 -26.57 1.06 -8.62
N VAL A 164 -26.59 2.37 -8.35
CA VAL A 164 -27.46 3.32 -9.07
C VAL A 164 -27.15 3.27 -10.58
N PHE A 165 -25.88 3.22 -10.98
CA PHE A 165 -25.52 3.07 -12.39
C PHE A 165 -25.97 1.73 -12.98
N MET A 166 -25.76 0.60 -12.28
CA MET A 166 -26.23 -0.72 -12.76
C MET A 166 -27.75 -0.82 -12.89
N VAL A 167 -28.51 -0.20 -11.97
CA VAL A 167 -29.97 -0.27 -11.93
C VAL A 167 -30.63 0.74 -12.86
N PHE A 168 -30.07 1.95 -12.99
CA PHE A 168 -30.71 3.03 -13.74
C PHE A 168 -30.11 3.25 -15.13
N ALA A 169 -28.82 2.97 -15.37
CA ALA A 169 -28.19 3.26 -16.67
C ALA A 169 -28.30 2.12 -17.68
N MET A 170 -28.40 0.85 -17.25
CA MET A 170 -28.49 -0.30 -18.17
C MET A 170 -29.93 -0.79 -18.46
N PRO A 171 -30.82 -0.99 -17.47
CA PRO A 171 -32.17 -1.53 -17.72
C PRO A 171 -33.17 -0.45 -18.12
N LEU A 172 -33.11 0.74 -17.50
CA LEU A 172 -34.13 1.77 -17.66
C LEU A 172 -34.20 2.35 -19.09
N PRO A 173 -33.08 2.70 -19.76
CA PRO A 173 -33.14 3.16 -21.15
C PRO A 173 -33.63 2.06 -22.09
N TYR A 174 -33.34 0.80 -21.77
CA TYR A 174 -33.77 -0.35 -22.59
C TYR A 174 -35.26 -0.68 -22.40
N LEU A 175 -35.79 -0.53 -21.19
CA LEU A 175 -37.22 -0.59 -20.88
C LEU A 175 -38.00 0.53 -21.59
N LEU A 176 -37.40 1.73 -21.70
CA LEU A 176 -38.03 2.89 -22.34
C LEU A 176 -37.92 2.87 -23.88
N LEU A 177 -36.88 2.25 -24.46
CA LEU A 177 -36.62 2.27 -25.91
C LEU A 177 -37.18 1.05 -26.68
N VAL A 178 -37.62 -0.01 -26.00
CA VAL A 178 -37.89 -1.30 -26.64
C VAL A 178 -39.29 -1.82 -26.31
N SER A 179 -40.32 -1.21 -26.90
CA SER A 179 -41.66 -1.78 -26.97
C SER A 179 -41.85 -2.57 -28.27
N GLY A 180 -42.06 -3.89 -28.23
CA GLY A 180 -42.67 -4.58 -29.39
C GLY A 180 -42.41 -6.08 -29.65
N GLU A 181 -41.44 -6.76 -29.03
CA GLU A 181 -41.16 -8.18 -29.37
C GLU A 181 -40.98 -9.07 -28.13
N LYS A 182 -41.70 -10.20 -28.09
CA LYS A 182 -41.70 -11.19 -26.99
C LYS A 182 -40.30 -11.72 -26.62
N GLU A 183 -39.39 -11.81 -27.59
CA GLU A 183 -38.00 -12.25 -27.34
C GLU A 183 -37.20 -11.19 -26.56
N ARG A 184 -37.44 -9.90 -26.81
CA ARG A 184 -36.79 -8.79 -26.09
C ARG A 184 -37.26 -8.66 -24.64
N THR A 185 -38.51 -9.02 -24.35
CA THR A 185 -38.99 -9.07 -22.96
C THR A 185 -38.25 -10.12 -22.14
N ARG A 186 -37.90 -11.27 -22.75
CA ARG A 186 -37.11 -12.32 -22.08
C ARG A 186 -35.67 -11.88 -21.83
N GLU A 187 -35.06 -11.14 -22.76
CA GLU A 187 -33.73 -10.53 -22.57
C GLU A 187 -33.69 -9.58 -21.38
N VAL A 188 -34.64 -8.65 -21.34
CA VAL A 188 -34.74 -7.66 -20.26
C VAL A 188 -34.97 -8.38 -18.94
N PHE A 189 -35.85 -9.38 -18.90
CA PHE A 189 -36.12 -10.14 -17.69
C PHE A 189 -34.88 -10.93 -17.22
N ALA A 190 -34.11 -11.53 -18.13
CA ALA A 190 -32.87 -12.22 -17.78
C ALA A 190 -31.80 -11.26 -17.25
N CYS A 191 -31.63 -10.09 -17.88
CA CYS A 191 -30.71 -9.06 -17.39
C CYS A 191 -31.14 -8.54 -16.02
N LEU A 192 -32.43 -8.30 -15.81
CA LEU A 192 -32.97 -7.83 -14.54
C LEU A 192 -32.82 -8.88 -13.44
N THR A 193 -33.06 -10.16 -13.76
CA THR A 193 -32.86 -11.28 -12.83
C THR A 193 -31.40 -11.45 -12.42
N ILE A 194 -30.48 -11.30 -13.37
CA ILE A 194 -29.04 -11.40 -13.10
C ILE A 194 -28.57 -10.16 -12.32
N ALA A 195 -29.06 -8.97 -12.65
CA ALA A 195 -28.77 -7.75 -11.90
C ALA A 195 -29.29 -7.83 -10.45
N VAL A 196 -30.53 -8.28 -10.25
CA VAL A 196 -31.10 -8.49 -8.91
C VAL A 196 -30.32 -9.56 -8.14
N SER A 197 -29.96 -10.67 -8.79
CA SER A 197 -29.14 -11.73 -8.18
C SER A 197 -27.77 -11.21 -7.74
N LEU A 198 -27.11 -10.40 -8.57
CA LEU A 198 -25.84 -9.77 -8.20
C LEU A 198 -26.02 -8.77 -7.06
N ILE A 199 -27.04 -7.91 -7.11
CA ILE A 199 -27.35 -6.96 -6.04
C ILE A 199 -27.60 -7.70 -4.72
N ALA A 200 -28.38 -8.78 -4.75
CA ALA A 200 -28.66 -9.60 -3.58
C ALA A 200 -27.38 -10.29 -3.05
N TYR A 201 -26.52 -10.80 -3.95
CA TYR A 201 -25.22 -11.35 -3.59
C TYR A 201 -24.29 -10.31 -2.94
N TRP A 202 -24.24 -9.11 -3.50
CA TRP A 202 -23.46 -7.99 -2.94
C TRP A 202 -24.02 -7.51 -1.60
N ALA A 203 -25.34 -7.42 -1.46
CA ALA A 203 -26.02 -7.08 -0.21
C ALA A 203 -25.75 -8.14 0.87
N TRP A 204 -25.82 -9.42 0.52
CA TRP A 204 -25.49 -10.53 1.40
C TRP A 204 -24.02 -10.47 1.84
N ARG A 205 -23.09 -10.30 0.89
CA ARG A 205 -21.66 -10.12 1.18
C ARG A 205 -21.40 -8.97 2.15
N TRP A 206 -22.09 -7.85 1.97
CA TRP A 206 -21.97 -6.68 2.85
C TRP A 206 -22.49 -6.95 4.26
N GLN A 207 -23.63 -7.63 4.36
CA GLN A 207 -24.27 -7.91 5.65
C GLN A 207 -23.53 -8.99 6.45
N PHE A 208 -22.77 -9.86 5.76
CA PHE A 208 -22.11 -11.02 6.35
C PHE A 208 -20.61 -11.10 5.97
N PRO A 209 -19.77 -10.10 6.32
CA PRO A 209 -18.37 -10.05 5.90
C PRO A 209 -17.50 -11.16 6.51
N GLY A 210 -17.96 -11.86 7.55
CA GLY A 210 -17.17 -12.85 8.33
C GLY A 210 -17.71 -14.28 8.36
N THR A 211 -18.73 -14.63 7.58
CA THR A 211 -19.35 -15.97 7.64
C THR A 211 -18.52 -17.09 7.00
N LEU A 212 -17.45 -16.75 6.28
CA LEU A 212 -16.54 -17.72 5.67
C LEU A 212 -15.19 -17.63 6.38
N SER A 213 -14.93 -18.58 7.29
CA SER A 213 -13.73 -18.60 8.15
C SER A 213 -12.43 -18.91 7.40
N ASP A 214 -12.52 -19.54 6.24
CA ASP A 214 -11.36 -19.88 5.42
C ASP A 214 -11.18 -18.86 4.29
N ARG A 215 -10.09 -18.10 4.33
CA ARG A 215 -9.82 -16.98 3.40
C ARG A 215 -9.74 -17.43 1.94
N PHE A 216 -9.32 -18.66 1.68
CA PHE A 216 -9.31 -19.22 0.34
C PHE A 216 -10.74 -19.54 -0.14
N PHE A 217 -11.58 -20.05 0.76
CA PHE A 217 -13.00 -20.29 0.48
C PHE A 217 -13.78 -18.98 0.36
N ALA A 218 -13.50 -17.99 1.22
CA ALA A 218 -13.98 -16.63 1.07
C ALA A 218 -13.54 -16.04 -0.27
N PHE A 219 -12.29 -16.29 -0.70
CA PHE A 219 -11.84 -15.85 -2.01
C PHE A 219 -12.59 -16.53 -3.17
N LEU A 220 -12.75 -17.86 -3.11
CA LEU A 220 -13.49 -18.63 -4.12
C LEU A 220 -14.98 -18.27 -4.17
N VAL A 221 -15.63 -18.10 -3.02
CA VAL A 221 -17.04 -17.74 -2.93
C VAL A 221 -17.23 -16.28 -3.32
N PHE A 222 -16.42 -15.37 -2.80
CA PHE A 222 -16.61 -13.93 -3.03
C PHE A 222 -16.15 -13.47 -4.41
N TYR A 223 -15.19 -14.17 -5.05
CA TYR A 223 -14.59 -13.72 -6.31
C TYR A 223 -14.56 -14.80 -7.40
N GLY A 224 -14.51 -16.08 -7.03
CA GLY A 224 -14.56 -17.20 -7.96
C GLY A 224 -15.96 -17.44 -8.52
N ILE A 225 -17.03 -17.27 -7.74
CA ILE A 225 -18.41 -17.51 -8.22
C ILE A 225 -18.82 -16.59 -9.40
N PRO A 226 -18.56 -15.26 -9.38
CA PRO A 226 -18.76 -14.38 -10.55
C PRO A 226 -18.06 -14.89 -11.82
N VAL A 227 -16.80 -15.35 -11.71
CA VAL A 227 -15.97 -15.74 -12.85
C VAL A 227 -16.19 -17.20 -13.28
N VAL A 228 -16.56 -18.09 -12.36
CA VAL A 228 -16.66 -19.55 -12.61
C VAL A 228 -18.10 -19.99 -12.80
N VAL A 229 -19.08 -19.28 -12.22
CA VAL A 229 -20.51 -19.63 -12.34
C VAL A 229 -21.20 -18.64 -13.27
N PHE A 230 -21.14 -17.35 -12.97
CA PHE A 230 -21.89 -16.36 -13.74
C PHE A 230 -21.34 -16.15 -15.14
N LEU A 231 -20.02 -16.17 -15.33
CA LEU A 231 -19.42 -16.04 -16.66
C LEU A 231 -19.74 -17.24 -17.57
N PRO A 232 -19.61 -18.53 -17.17
CA PRO A 232 -20.02 -19.65 -18.01
C PRO A 232 -21.53 -19.75 -18.24
N VAL A 233 -22.36 -19.47 -17.23
CA VAL A 233 -23.82 -19.41 -17.40
C VAL A 233 -24.20 -18.29 -18.37
N ALA A 234 -23.58 -17.12 -18.23
CA ALA A 234 -23.75 -16.05 -19.19
C ALA A 234 -23.30 -16.51 -20.58
N ILE A 235 -22.14 -17.16 -20.72
CA ILE A 235 -21.63 -17.72 -21.98
C ILE A 235 -22.58 -18.74 -22.62
N LEU A 236 -23.22 -19.60 -21.83
CA LEU A 236 -24.23 -20.53 -22.33
C LEU A 236 -25.50 -19.80 -22.80
N LEU A 237 -25.88 -18.72 -22.11
CA LEU A 237 -26.96 -17.82 -22.50
C LEU A 237 -26.57 -16.85 -23.65
N LEU A 238 -25.26 -16.65 -23.93
CA LEU A 238 -24.72 -15.76 -24.97
C LEU A 238 -25.09 -16.20 -26.38
N ARG A 239 -25.46 -17.47 -26.59
CA ARG A 239 -25.95 -17.91 -27.90
C ARG A 239 -27.22 -17.16 -28.33
N GLN A 240 -27.94 -16.57 -27.36
CA GLN A 240 -29.20 -15.88 -27.57
C GLN A 240 -29.12 -14.38 -27.21
N TYR A 241 -28.39 -13.96 -26.16
CA TYR A 241 -28.55 -12.61 -25.58
C TYR A 241 -27.23 -11.86 -25.32
N ARG A 242 -27.02 -10.75 -26.03
CA ARG A 242 -25.69 -10.09 -26.21
C ARG A 242 -25.36 -8.97 -25.23
N LEU A 243 -26.37 -8.36 -24.60
CA LEU A 243 -26.17 -7.33 -23.55
C LEU A 243 -25.57 -7.92 -22.27
N LEU A 244 -25.81 -9.21 -22.02
CA LEU A 244 -25.36 -9.92 -20.84
C LEU A 244 -23.83 -9.98 -20.73
N LEU A 245 -23.11 -10.00 -21.87
CA LEU A 245 -21.64 -10.00 -21.90
C LEU A 245 -21.04 -8.74 -21.26
N VAL A 246 -21.61 -7.58 -21.59
CA VAL A 246 -21.13 -6.27 -21.12
C VAL A 246 -21.35 -6.16 -19.63
N PHE A 247 -22.50 -6.62 -19.15
CA PHE A 247 -22.86 -6.63 -17.74
C PHE A 247 -21.96 -7.55 -16.90
N VAL A 248 -21.63 -8.73 -17.42
CA VAL A 248 -20.73 -9.68 -16.74
C VAL A 248 -19.29 -9.17 -16.72
N LEU A 249 -18.78 -8.63 -17.84
CA LEU A 249 -17.44 -8.03 -17.87
C LEU A 249 -17.33 -6.81 -16.93
N TYR A 250 -18.39 -5.99 -16.86
CA TYR A 250 -18.48 -4.88 -15.91
C TYR A 250 -18.41 -5.35 -14.45
N THR A 251 -19.10 -6.45 -14.13
CA THR A 251 -19.06 -7.07 -12.79
C THR A 251 -17.67 -7.58 -12.44
N ILE A 252 -16.98 -8.23 -13.38
CA ILE A 252 -15.60 -8.71 -13.20
C ILE A 252 -14.63 -7.55 -12.94
N VAL A 253 -14.79 -6.43 -13.65
CA VAL A 253 -13.96 -5.23 -13.43
C VAL A 253 -14.19 -4.60 -12.05
N LEU A 254 -15.46 -4.52 -11.61
CA LEU A 254 -15.78 -4.08 -10.25
C LEU A 254 -15.14 -5.01 -9.21
N ASP A 255 -15.23 -6.32 -9.38
CA ASP A 255 -14.59 -7.28 -8.48
C ASP A 255 -13.06 -7.13 -8.43
N LEU A 256 -12.41 -6.92 -9.58
CA LEU A 256 -10.96 -6.65 -9.64
C LEU A 256 -10.58 -5.33 -8.93
N TYR A 257 -11.43 -4.30 -9.03
CA TYR A 257 -11.24 -3.06 -8.29
C TYR A 257 -11.35 -3.28 -6.77
N PHE A 258 -12.35 -4.04 -6.32
CA PHE A 258 -12.51 -4.41 -4.91
C PHE A 258 -11.34 -5.29 -4.42
N LEU A 259 -10.81 -6.20 -5.25
CA LEU A 259 -9.60 -6.96 -4.93
C LEU A 259 -8.38 -6.04 -4.70
N SER A 260 -8.28 -4.94 -5.45
CA SER A 260 -7.17 -3.99 -5.32
C SER A 260 -7.22 -3.11 -4.07
N THR A 261 -8.41 -2.98 -3.46
CA THR A 261 -8.68 -2.10 -2.29
C THR A 261 -8.93 -2.89 -1.00
N ASN A 262 -9.31 -4.17 -1.10
CA ASN A 262 -9.53 -5.00 0.06
C ASN A 262 -8.21 -5.29 0.80
N ARG A 263 -8.14 -4.85 2.06
CA ARG A 263 -6.98 -5.00 2.94
C ARG A 263 -6.57 -6.46 3.11
N GLU A 264 -7.51 -7.39 3.20
CA GLU A 264 -7.24 -8.82 3.35
C GLU A 264 -6.65 -9.44 2.09
N VAL A 265 -7.05 -8.95 0.91
CA VAL A 265 -6.50 -9.38 -0.38
C VAL A 265 -5.11 -8.80 -0.58
N ILE A 266 -4.90 -7.51 -0.27
CA ILE A 266 -3.56 -6.91 -0.24
C ILE A 266 -2.66 -7.67 0.75
N GLN A 267 -3.19 -8.06 1.91
CA GLN A 267 -2.48 -8.89 2.87
C GLN A 267 -2.21 -10.28 2.31
N LEU A 268 -3.16 -10.96 1.67
CA LEU A 268 -2.96 -12.26 1.04
C LEU A 268 -1.90 -12.19 -0.07
N VAL A 269 -1.91 -11.13 -0.88
CA VAL A 269 -0.92 -10.90 -1.94
C VAL A 269 0.46 -10.59 -1.35
N LYS A 270 0.54 -9.77 -0.29
CA LYS A 270 1.82 -9.43 0.37
C LYS A 270 2.39 -10.57 1.21
N LEU A 271 1.54 -11.28 1.94
CA LEU A 271 1.87 -12.40 2.84
C LEU A 271 1.91 -13.74 2.11
N GLY A 272 1.45 -13.81 0.86
CA GLY A 272 1.41 -15.03 0.06
C GLY A 272 0.48 -16.09 0.65
N THR A 273 0.44 -17.25 0.00
CA THR A 273 -0.34 -18.41 0.48
C THR A 273 0.33 -19.13 1.65
N ASN A 274 1.64 -18.92 1.85
CA ASN A 274 2.37 -19.46 2.99
C ASN A 274 2.00 -18.63 4.22
N GLY A 275 1.04 -19.12 5.00
CA GLY A 275 0.60 -18.47 6.24
C GLY A 275 1.80 -18.16 7.16
N CYS A 276 1.86 -16.94 7.68
CA CYS A 276 2.91 -16.58 8.63
C CYS A 276 2.66 -17.28 9.97
N VAL A 277 3.72 -17.83 10.56
CA VAL A 277 3.67 -18.35 11.92
C VAL A 277 3.26 -17.23 12.88
N ASN A 278 2.36 -17.52 13.82
CA ASN A 278 1.74 -16.59 14.78
C ASN A 278 0.86 -15.50 14.15
N PHE A 279 0.24 -15.76 12.99
CA PHE A 279 -0.62 -14.77 12.35
C PHE A 279 -1.78 -14.29 13.25
N GLU A 280 -2.42 -15.21 13.99
CA GLU A 280 -3.57 -14.94 14.88
C GLU A 280 -3.21 -14.13 16.13
N ALA A 281 -1.93 -14.07 16.51
CA ALA A 281 -1.46 -13.38 17.72
C ALA A 281 -1.33 -11.85 17.55
N ALA A 282 -1.63 -11.33 16.37
CA ALA A 282 -1.66 -9.90 16.15
C ALA A 282 -3.08 -9.38 16.28
N VAL A 283 -3.33 -8.72 17.41
CA VAL A 283 -4.63 -8.20 17.75
C VAL A 283 -4.83 -6.89 16.99
N THR A 284 -5.94 -6.76 16.27
CA THR A 284 -6.44 -5.45 15.86
C THR A 284 -7.52 -5.06 16.85
N TYR A 285 -7.26 -3.99 17.60
CA TYR A 285 -8.26 -3.39 18.46
C TYR A 285 -9.14 -2.44 17.63
N PRO A 286 -10.44 -2.33 17.93
CA PRO A 286 -11.25 -1.26 17.36
C PRO A 286 -10.60 0.09 17.70
N VAL A 287 -10.50 0.98 16.72
CA VAL A 287 -9.90 2.30 16.93
C VAL A 287 -10.93 3.19 17.62
N ASN A 288 -10.62 3.69 18.81
CA ASN A 288 -11.42 4.75 19.43
C ASN A 288 -10.88 6.11 18.93
N PHE A 289 -11.77 6.93 18.38
CA PHE A 289 -11.41 8.26 17.88
C PHE A 289 -11.58 9.35 18.94
N ASP A 290 -12.23 9.04 20.06
CA ASP A 290 -12.41 9.94 21.19
C ASP A 290 -11.37 9.65 22.28
N PRO A 291 -10.40 10.56 22.55
CA PRO A 291 -9.42 10.40 23.60
C PRO A 291 -10.01 10.57 25.02
N GLY A 292 -11.29 10.91 25.17
CA GLY A 292 -11.95 11.10 26.46
C GLY A 292 -11.53 12.40 27.19
N ILE A 293 -10.88 13.32 26.48
CA ILE A 293 -10.45 14.64 26.94
C ILE A 293 -10.50 15.60 25.74
N SER A 294 -10.64 16.91 25.96
CA SER A 294 -10.52 17.88 24.87
C SER A 294 -9.13 17.80 24.21
N LEU A 295 -9.06 18.04 22.90
CA LEU A 295 -7.78 18.09 22.18
C LEU A 295 -6.83 19.13 22.80
N ASP A 296 -7.35 20.26 23.29
CA ASP A 296 -6.55 21.25 24.02
C ASP A 296 -5.92 20.68 25.29
N GLY A 297 -6.68 19.90 26.06
CA GLY A 297 -6.17 19.21 27.24
C GLY A 297 -5.17 18.11 26.89
N LEU A 298 -5.37 17.42 25.77
CA LEU A 298 -4.48 16.37 25.29
C LEU A 298 -3.12 16.92 24.83
N PHE A 299 -3.11 18.03 24.09
CA PHE A 299 -1.93 18.63 23.46
C PHE A 299 -1.25 19.72 24.29
N ARG A 300 -1.72 20.03 25.51
CA ARG A 300 -1.04 20.97 26.40
C ARG A 300 0.40 20.51 26.69
N ALA A 301 1.32 21.45 26.90
CA ALA A 301 2.70 21.15 27.30
C ALA A 301 2.74 20.21 28.52
N PRO A 302 3.68 19.25 28.58
CA PRO A 302 3.78 18.35 29.71
C PRO A 302 4.28 19.09 30.95
N SER A 303 3.71 18.75 32.10
CA SER A 303 4.18 19.21 33.40
C SER A 303 5.40 18.40 33.86
N GLN A 304 6.21 18.97 34.75
CA GLN A 304 7.38 18.25 35.29
C GLN A 304 7.01 16.90 35.94
N PRO A 305 5.92 16.80 36.76
CA PRO A 305 5.51 15.51 37.30
C PRO A 305 5.13 14.47 36.24
N GLU A 306 4.56 14.88 35.09
CA GLU A 306 4.28 13.96 33.98
C GLU A 306 5.59 13.43 33.35
N LEU A 307 6.60 14.29 33.19
CA LEU A 307 7.92 13.91 32.67
C LEU A 307 8.68 13.00 33.64
N ASP A 308 8.62 13.29 34.93
CA ASP A 308 9.25 12.49 35.99
C ASP A 308 8.61 11.11 36.09
N ALA A 309 7.27 11.03 35.97
CA ALA A 309 6.55 9.75 35.97
C ALA A 309 6.96 8.85 34.80
N VAL A 310 7.03 9.40 33.57
CA VAL A 310 7.54 8.65 32.40
C VAL A 310 8.99 8.24 32.61
N SER A 311 9.81 9.15 33.14
CA SER A 311 11.22 8.88 33.40
C SER A 311 11.45 7.75 34.39
N LEU A 312 10.63 7.70 35.45
CA LEU A 312 10.63 6.67 36.46
C LEU A 312 10.18 5.34 35.88
N GLU A 313 9.07 5.31 35.12
CA GLU A 313 8.58 4.10 34.45
C GLU A 313 9.67 3.48 33.57
N TRP A 314 10.36 4.30 32.77
CA TRP A 314 11.45 3.86 31.91
C TRP A 314 12.62 3.24 32.68
N SER A 315 13.00 3.83 33.81
CA SER A 315 14.09 3.33 34.65
C SER A 315 13.81 1.96 35.28
N GLN A 316 12.53 1.58 35.37
CA GLN A 316 12.07 0.33 35.96
C GLN A 316 11.90 -0.79 34.92
N LYS A 317 12.04 -0.51 33.62
CA LYS A 317 11.86 -1.53 32.59
C LYS A 317 13.08 -2.47 32.54
N ASP A 318 12.79 -3.76 32.60
CA ASP A 318 13.76 -4.81 32.31
C ASP A 318 13.66 -5.22 30.84
N PHE A 319 14.78 -5.09 30.13
CA PHE A 319 14.90 -5.48 28.72
C PHE A 319 15.59 -6.85 28.53
N SER A 320 15.77 -7.63 29.60
CA SER A 320 16.32 -8.97 29.51
C SER A 320 15.46 -9.87 28.62
N PRO A 321 16.03 -10.47 27.57
CA PRO A 321 15.26 -11.25 26.61
C PRO A 321 14.96 -12.65 27.15
N GLY A 322 13.74 -13.14 26.93
CA GLY A 322 13.38 -14.52 27.22
C GLY A 322 13.55 -15.43 25.99
N ARG A 323 13.98 -16.68 26.19
CA ARG A 323 13.92 -17.78 25.17
C ARG A 323 14.42 -17.40 23.76
N VAL A 324 15.60 -16.79 23.67
CA VAL A 324 16.22 -16.41 22.40
C VAL A 324 16.58 -17.64 21.56
N ARG A 325 16.20 -17.67 20.27
CA ARG A 325 16.49 -18.78 19.34
C ARG A 325 16.70 -18.29 17.92
N VAL A 326 17.55 -18.98 17.15
CA VAL A 326 17.59 -18.84 15.69
C VAL A 326 16.51 -19.75 15.11
N GLU A 327 15.55 -19.16 14.40
CA GLU A 327 14.42 -19.87 13.78
C GLU A 327 14.73 -20.29 12.34
N LYS A 328 15.56 -19.50 11.64
CA LYS A 328 15.94 -19.73 10.25
C LYS A 328 17.29 -19.11 9.96
N GLU A 329 18.08 -19.80 9.16
CA GLU A 329 19.31 -19.28 8.55
C GLU A 329 19.16 -19.27 7.03
N VAL A 330 19.68 -18.22 6.41
CA VAL A 330 19.74 -18.04 4.95
C VAL A 330 21.17 -17.65 4.61
N PHE A 331 21.87 -18.55 3.91
CA PHE A 331 23.24 -18.31 3.47
C PHE A 331 23.26 -17.44 2.21
N ALA A 332 24.13 -16.45 2.21
CA ALA A 332 24.42 -15.56 1.09
C ALA A 332 25.88 -15.73 0.67
N GLU A 333 26.26 -15.24 -0.51
CA GLU A 333 27.67 -15.23 -0.95
C GLU A 333 28.57 -14.42 0.00
N ASP A 334 28.01 -13.38 0.62
CA ASP A 334 28.75 -12.39 1.39
C ASP A 334 28.50 -12.49 2.91
N GLY A 335 27.64 -13.40 3.37
CA GLY A 335 27.38 -13.57 4.79
C GLY A 335 26.21 -14.50 5.10
N THR A 336 25.75 -14.46 6.34
CA THR A 336 24.62 -15.26 6.82
C THR A 336 23.54 -14.34 7.37
N LEU A 337 22.32 -14.50 6.87
CA LEU A 337 21.13 -13.86 7.42
C LEU A 337 20.43 -14.86 8.36
N GLN A 338 20.19 -14.45 9.59
CA GLN A 338 19.51 -15.24 10.61
C GLN A 338 18.20 -14.56 11.00
N VAL A 339 17.13 -15.33 11.12
CA VAL A 339 15.90 -14.91 11.78
C VAL A 339 15.97 -15.34 13.24
N ILE A 340 15.98 -14.38 14.14
CA ILE A 340 16.00 -14.63 15.58
C ILE A 340 14.60 -14.41 16.13
N SER A 341 14.15 -15.30 17.01
CA SER A 341 13.00 -15.08 17.87
C SER A 341 13.41 -14.90 19.33
N HIS A 342 12.57 -14.19 20.07
CA HIS A 342 12.68 -14.02 21.52
C HIS A 342 11.29 -13.81 22.12
N GLN A 343 11.20 -13.89 23.45
CA GLN A 343 9.99 -13.63 24.20
C GLN A 343 10.10 -12.34 25.02
N VAL A 344 9.04 -11.54 24.95
CA VAL A 344 8.83 -10.30 25.71
C VAL A 344 7.46 -10.39 26.37
N ASN A 345 7.39 -10.40 27.69
CA ASN A 345 6.12 -10.49 28.43
C ASN A 345 5.21 -11.64 27.94
N GLY A 346 5.80 -12.79 27.60
CA GLY A 346 5.09 -13.96 27.06
C GLY A 346 4.74 -13.90 25.56
N LEU A 347 4.92 -12.75 24.91
CA LEU A 347 4.72 -12.57 23.48
C LEU A 347 5.98 -12.94 22.70
N LYS A 348 5.82 -13.59 21.54
CA LYS A 348 6.96 -14.01 20.69
C LYS A 348 7.23 -12.98 19.60
N HIS A 349 8.44 -12.44 19.58
CA HIS A 349 8.87 -11.39 18.65
C HIS A 349 10.02 -11.92 17.80
N TYR A 350 10.23 -11.31 16.64
CA TYR A 350 11.21 -11.72 15.64
C TYR A 350 12.08 -10.56 15.18
N GLY A 351 13.16 -10.86 14.46
CA GLY A 351 13.94 -9.88 13.71
C GLY A 351 15.04 -10.56 12.90
N PHE A 352 15.71 -9.78 12.05
CA PHE A 352 16.86 -10.25 11.28
C PHE A 352 18.16 -9.88 11.97
N VAL A 353 19.14 -10.77 11.89
CA VAL A 353 20.55 -10.43 12.05
C VAL A 353 21.29 -10.85 10.81
N TYR A 354 22.15 -9.97 10.30
CA TYR A 354 23.02 -10.26 9.18
C TYR A 354 24.47 -10.17 9.64
N LEU A 355 25.20 -11.26 9.41
CA LEU A 355 26.60 -11.42 9.77
C LEU A 355 27.42 -11.54 8.49
N GLN A 356 28.33 -10.60 8.27
CA GLN A 356 29.22 -10.65 7.12
C GLN A 356 30.22 -11.80 7.26
N SER A 357 30.58 -12.44 6.14
CA SER A 357 31.68 -13.41 6.10
C SER A 357 32.98 -12.80 6.64
N GLY A 358 33.61 -13.47 7.61
CA GLY A 358 34.87 -13.04 8.23
C GLY A 358 34.74 -12.04 9.38
N LEU A 359 33.51 -11.64 9.75
CA LEU A 359 33.27 -10.77 10.90
C LEU A 359 33.59 -11.49 12.23
N ASP A 360 34.43 -10.91 13.08
CA ASP A 360 34.58 -11.36 14.47
C ASP A 360 33.39 -10.87 15.31
N VAL A 361 32.40 -11.73 15.44
CA VAL A 361 31.17 -11.44 16.19
C VAL A 361 31.40 -11.10 17.66
N ASN A 362 32.54 -11.45 18.27
CA ASN A 362 32.77 -11.19 19.69
C ASN A 362 33.23 -9.75 19.99
N THR A 363 33.73 -9.06 18.97
CA THR A 363 34.32 -7.72 19.09
C THR A 363 33.60 -6.68 18.23
N ALA A 364 32.87 -7.13 17.21
CA ALA A 364 32.12 -6.27 16.31
C ALA A 364 31.04 -5.44 17.03
N PRO A 365 30.92 -4.13 16.71
CA PRO A 365 29.82 -3.31 17.18
C PRO A 365 28.49 -3.73 16.55
N VAL A 366 27.39 -3.33 17.17
CA VAL A 366 26.04 -3.63 16.68
C VAL A 366 25.47 -2.40 15.96
N LEU A 367 25.04 -2.60 14.71
CA LEU A 367 24.25 -1.62 13.96
C LEU A 367 22.78 -2.02 14.00
N MET A 368 21.99 -1.31 14.80
CA MET A 368 20.53 -1.47 14.84
C MET A 368 19.89 -0.69 13.69
N LEU A 369 19.49 -1.40 12.63
CA LEU A 369 18.70 -0.84 11.53
C LEU A 369 17.23 -0.84 11.90
N LEU A 370 16.67 0.36 12.11
CA LEU A 370 15.31 0.55 12.55
C LEU A 370 14.41 0.86 11.35
N PRO A 371 13.49 -0.05 10.97
CA PRO A 371 12.68 0.14 9.78
C PRO A 371 11.74 1.35 9.87
N GLY A 372 11.74 2.15 8.82
CA GLY A 372 10.62 3.04 8.50
C GLY A 372 9.36 2.26 8.08
N LYS A 373 8.37 2.98 7.51
CA LYS A 373 7.03 2.52 7.05
C LYS A 373 5.89 2.73 8.06
N SER A 374 4.68 2.44 7.58
CA SER A 374 3.41 2.74 8.24
C SER A 374 3.32 2.11 9.61
N ALA A 375 2.53 2.68 10.53
CA ALA A 375 2.14 2.07 11.79
C ALA A 375 1.34 0.76 11.66
N GLN A 376 1.24 0.19 10.45
CA GLN A 376 0.49 -1.02 10.16
C GLN A 376 1.41 -2.19 9.81
N TYR A 377 0.81 -3.30 9.40
CA TYR A 377 1.42 -4.53 8.92
C TYR A 377 2.57 -4.30 7.92
N ASP A 378 3.80 -4.30 8.40
CA ASP A 378 4.98 -4.34 7.55
C ASP A 378 5.49 -5.77 7.37
N VAL A 379 5.91 -6.08 6.14
CA VAL A 379 6.57 -7.34 5.80
C VAL A 379 8.00 -7.02 5.39
N PHE A 380 8.95 -7.40 6.23
CA PHE A 380 10.37 -7.28 5.97
C PHE A 380 10.83 -8.52 5.23
N ARG A 381 11.25 -8.33 3.98
CA ARG A 381 11.78 -9.41 3.16
C ARG A 381 13.30 -9.50 3.27
N THR A 382 13.87 -10.65 2.95
CA THR A 382 15.33 -10.84 2.97
C THR A 382 16.08 -9.97 1.95
N ASP A 383 15.46 -9.71 0.79
CA ASP A 383 15.97 -8.77 -0.23
C ASP A 383 15.91 -7.32 0.26
N PHE A 384 14.88 -6.97 1.04
CA PHE A 384 14.74 -5.63 1.62
C PHE A 384 15.94 -5.24 2.48
N LEU A 385 16.46 -6.13 3.34
CA LEU A 385 17.63 -5.80 4.16
C LEU A 385 18.85 -5.47 3.28
N ARG A 386 19.10 -6.27 2.24
CA ARG A 386 20.22 -6.03 1.31
C ARG A 386 20.02 -4.75 0.50
N GLN A 387 18.80 -4.51 0.02
CA GLN A 387 18.47 -3.33 -0.75
C GLN A 387 18.60 -2.07 0.11
N GLU A 388 18.04 -2.07 1.31
CA GLU A 388 18.13 -0.95 2.26
C GLU A 388 19.57 -0.69 2.68
N MET A 389 20.37 -1.71 2.99
CA MET A 389 21.80 -1.52 3.27
C MET A 389 22.51 -0.87 2.08
N LYS A 390 22.23 -1.32 0.85
CA LYS A 390 22.83 -0.74 -0.35
C LYS A 390 22.36 0.69 -0.62
N SER A 391 21.07 0.98 -0.45
CA SER A 391 20.46 2.27 -0.79
C SER A 391 20.64 3.33 0.30
N ILE A 392 20.53 2.94 1.57
CA ILE A 392 20.72 3.85 2.71
C ILE A 392 22.20 4.14 2.88
N LEU A 393 23.08 3.14 2.77
CA LEU A 393 24.45 3.34 3.22
C LEU A 393 25.38 3.74 2.10
N GLY A 394 25.29 3.20 0.88
CA GLY A 394 26.27 3.51 -0.17
C GLY A 394 27.74 3.20 0.18
N CYS A 395 28.00 2.70 1.39
CA CYS A 395 29.30 2.56 2.05
C CYS A 395 29.46 1.12 2.49
N ASN A 396 29.53 0.26 1.48
CA ASN A 396 29.54 -1.19 1.65
C ASN A 396 30.66 -1.67 2.58
N ASP A 397 31.81 -1.02 2.55
CA ASP A 397 32.97 -1.45 3.34
C ASP A 397 32.82 -1.16 4.84
N VAL A 398 31.98 -0.18 5.20
CA VAL A 398 31.80 0.25 6.60
C VAL A 398 30.84 -0.68 7.33
N TYR A 399 29.64 -0.96 6.78
CA TYR A 399 28.66 -1.80 7.50
C TYR A 399 29.10 -3.26 7.62
N ARG A 400 30.00 -3.73 6.76
CA ARG A 400 30.58 -5.08 6.81
C ARG A 400 31.32 -5.37 8.10
N GLN A 401 31.65 -4.34 8.89
CA GLN A 401 32.33 -4.44 10.18
C GLN A 401 31.35 -4.49 11.37
N TYR A 402 30.04 -4.50 11.12
CA TYR A 402 29.01 -4.53 12.16
C TYR A 402 28.24 -5.84 12.17
N ILE A 403 27.76 -6.22 13.36
CA ILE A 403 26.59 -7.09 13.48
C ILE A 403 25.38 -6.24 13.12
N VAL A 404 24.78 -6.48 11.95
CA VAL A 404 23.61 -5.71 11.50
C VAL A 404 22.35 -6.38 12.05
N ALA A 405 21.62 -5.68 12.90
CA ALA A 405 20.42 -6.18 13.57
C ALA A 405 19.20 -5.33 13.17
N MET A 406 18.13 -5.97 12.73
CA MET A 406 16.89 -5.31 12.32
C MET A 406 15.69 -5.93 13.03
N PRO A 407 15.12 -5.28 14.06
CA PRO A 407 13.97 -5.80 14.78
C PRO A 407 12.71 -5.82 13.90
N SER A 408 11.88 -6.86 14.07
CA SER A 408 10.48 -6.83 13.62
C SER A 408 9.60 -6.43 14.79
N PHE A 409 9.16 -5.17 14.80
CA PHE A 409 8.25 -4.66 15.83
C PHE A 409 6.96 -5.48 15.93
N ARG A 410 6.29 -5.40 17.09
CA ARG A 410 5.01 -6.07 17.36
C ARG A 410 4.03 -5.90 16.20
N GLY A 411 3.42 -7.00 15.77
CA GLY A 411 2.51 -7.03 14.64
C GLY A 411 3.14 -7.08 13.25
N ASN A 412 4.43 -6.77 13.09
CA ASN A 412 5.16 -6.88 11.81
C ASN A 412 5.59 -8.33 11.52
N ALA A 413 5.88 -8.59 10.25
CA ALA A 413 6.30 -9.90 9.77
C ALA A 413 7.70 -9.86 9.12
N VAL A 414 8.43 -10.94 9.33
CA VAL A 414 9.73 -11.26 8.75
C VAL A 414 9.52 -12.38 7.73
N ARG A 415 9.94 -12.18 6.49
CA ARG A 415 9.64 -13.09 5.38
C ARG A 415 10.86 -13.40 4.52
N GLY A 416 11.00 -14.66 4.14
CA GLY A 416 11.86 -15.10 3.05
C GLY A 416 11.07 -15.74 1.92
N GLU A 417 11.78 -16.47 1.07
CA GLU A 417 11.18 -17.24 -0.03
C GLU A 417 10.29 -18.37 0.51
N ASP A 418 10.78 -19.11 1.51
CA ASP A 418 10.18 -20.32 2.06
C ASP A 418 9.68 -20.18 3.51
N PHE A 419 9.78 -19.00 4.13
CA PHE A 419 9.34 -18.76 5.50
C PHE A 419 8.60 -17.43 5.69
N CYS A 420 7.71 -17.39 6.67
CA CYS A 420 7.15 -16.15 7.20
C CYS A 420 6.91 -16.26 8.72
N PHE A 421 7.45 -15.32 9.48
CA PHE A 421 7.29 -15.23 10.93
C PHE A 421 6.68 -13.88 11.30
N ARG A 422 5.77 -13.87 12.28
CA ARG A 422 5.11 -12.64 12.72
C ARG A 422 5.33 -12.36 14.19
N SER A 423 5.82 -11.16 14.50
CA SER A 423 5.90 -10.67 15.89
C SER A 423 4.49 -10.49 16.45
N SER A 424 4.24 -11.04 17.63
CA SER A 424 2.97 -10.90 18.33
C SER A 424 2.74 -9.46 18.84
N GLY A 425 1.52 -9.14 19.26
CA GLY A 425 1.20 -7.84 19.87
C GLY A 425 0.48 -6.85 18.95
N TYR A 426 0.21 -5.66 19.46
CA TYR A 426 -0.59 -4.63 18.79
C TYR A 426 0.22 -3.86 17.75
N SER A 427 -0.07 -4.04 16.46
CA SER A 427 0.72 -3.45 15.37
C SER A 427 0.75 -1.93 15.35
N MET A 428 -0.30 -1.27 15.88
CA MET A 428 -0.39 0.20 15.82
C MET A 428 0.37 0.88 16.96
N ASP A 429 0.94 0.13 17.91
CA ASP A 429 1.88 0.65 18.90
C ASP A 429 3.25 0.92 18.27
N ALA A 430 3.25 1.88 17.35
CA ALA A 430 4.31 2.08 16.36
C ALA A 430 5.49 2.92 16.88
N TRP A 431 5.41 3.46 18.10
CA TRP A 431 6.42 4.35 18.67
C TRP A 431 7.06 3.74 19.91
N LEU A 432 6.49 3.96 21.10
CA LEU A 432 7.05 3.45 22.35
C LEU A 432 7.15 1.92 22.34
N GLY A 433 6.12 1.19 21.93
CA GLY A 433 6.19 -0.27 21.87
C GLY A 433 7.23 -0.77 20.87
N ALA A 434 7.34 -0.14 19.70
CA ALA A 434 8.40 -0.44 18.75
C ALA A 434 9.81 -0.17 19.31
N ALA A 435 9.99 0.88 20.10
CA ALA A 435 11.26 1.17 20.77
C ALA A 435 11.62 0.14 21.84
N GLU A 436 10.64 -0.31 22.63
CA GLU A 436 10.82 -1.43 23.55
C GLU A 436 11.23 -2.69 22.80
N ASP A 437 10.51 -3.04 21.73
CA ASP A 437 10.79 -4.22 20.92
C ASP A 437 12.20 -4.16 20.31
N GLY A 438 12.65 -2.97 19.90
CA GLY A 438 14.01 -2.74 19.44
C GLY A 438 15.06 -3.00 20.53
N LEU A 439 14.82 -2.56 21.76
CA LEU A 439 15.73 -2.83 22.89
C LEU A 439 15.73 -4.31 23.31
N PHE A 440 14.58 -4.97 23.36
CA PHE A 440 14.51 -6.41 23.61
C PHE A 440 15.23 -7.22 22.53
N PHE A 441 15.10 -6.81 21.27
CA PHE A 441 15.81 -7.46 20.18
C PHE A 441 17.32 -7.24 20.27
N LEU A 442 17.78 -6.02 20.56
CA LEU A 442 19.21 -5.73 20.81
C LEU A 442 19.78 -6.64 21.89
N GLU A 443 19.08 -6.78 23.01
CA GLU A 443 19.55 -7.62 24.11
C GLU A 443 19.51 -9.11 23.74
N SER A 444 18.56 -9.52 22.89
CA SER A 444 18.52 -10.87 22.31
C SER A 444 19.75 -11.15 21.45
N VAL A 445 20.17 -10.18 20.64
CA VAL A 445 21.41 -10.26 19.84
C VAL A 445 22.63 -10.38 20.75
N LYS A 446 22.74 -9.53 21.78
CA LYS A 446 23.85 -9.62 22.76
C LYS A 446 23.90 -10.96 23.46
N ALA A 447 22.75 -11.48 23.90
CA ALA A 447 22.66 -12.78 24.56
C ALA A 447 23.06 -13.93 23.63
N LEU A 448 22.57 -13.92 22.38
CA LEU A 448 22.82 -14.97 21.41
C LEU A 448 24.31 -15.09 21.05
N TYR A 449 24.98 -13.96 20.80
CA TYR A 449 26.40 -13.92 20.42
C TYR A 449 27.34 -13.69 21.61
N ARG A 450 26.83 -13.73 22.85
CA ARG A 450 27.60 -13.52 24.09
C ARG A 450 28.43 -12.24 24.06
N LEU A 451 27.87 -11.18 23.49
CA LEU A 451 28.53 -9.88 23.38
C LEU A 451 28.80 -9.33 24.77
N LYS A 452 29.96 -8.70 24.95
CA LYS A 452 30.31 -8.04 26.21
C LYS A 452 29.33 -6.90 26.49
N GLY A 453 29.11 -6.61 27.78
CA GLY A 453 28.18 -5.55 28.20
C GLY A 453 28.55 -4.14 27.68
N ASN A 454 29.81 -3.92 27.30
CA ASN A 454 30.32 -2.68 26.75
C ASN A 454 30.41 -2.65 25.22
N VAL A 455 29.76 -3.59 24.51
CA VAL A 455 29.69 -3.53 23.04
C VAL A 455 29.05 -2.22 22.59
N LYS A 456 29.68 -1.54 21.63
CA LYS A 456 29.16 -0.30 21.06
C LYS A 456 27.95 -0.57 20.19
N VAL A 457 26.89 0.23 20.38
CA VAL A 457 25.62 0.10 19.66
C VAL A 457 25.26 1.41 18.99
N LEU A 458 25.12 1.38 17.67
CA LEU A 458 24.60 2.49 16.87
C LEU A 458 23.18 2.16 16.39
N ALA A 459 22.25 3.08 16.57
CA ALA A 459 20.91 2.98 16.01
C ALA A 459 20.77 3.89 14.78
N LEU A 460 20.37 3.33 13.65
CA LEU A 460 20.11 4.06 12.41
C LEU A 460 18.65 3.82 12.00
N GLY A 461 17.88 4.88 11.81
CA GLY A 461 16.49 4.75 11.39
C GLY A 461 16.04 5.88 10.48
N ALA A 462 15.06 5.58 9.64
CA ALA A 462 14.36 6.55 8.79
C ALA A 462 12.87 6.59 9.12
N SER A 463 12.23 7.76 9.04
CA SER A 463 10.78 7.91 9.24
C SER A 463 10.35 7.44 10.64
N ARG A 464 9.45 6.44 10.71
CA ARG A 464 9.11 5.76 11.97
C ARG A 464 10.34 5.26 12.72
N GLY A 465 11.25 4.56 12.03
CA GLY A 465 12.46 3.99 12.63
C GLY A 465 13.39 5.06 13.24
N ALA A 466 13.44 6.24 12.64
CA ALA A 466 14.20 7.39 13.13
C ALA A 466 13.68 7.88 14.49
N THR A 467 12.36 7.94 14.62
CA THR A 467 11.66 8.30 15.87
C THR A 467 11.84 7.22 16.93
N VAL A 468 11.69 5.96 16.54
CA VAL A 468 11.94 4.79 17.41
C VAL A 468 13.37 4.81 17.95
N GLY A 469 14.38 5.12 17.13
CA GLY A 469 15.77 5.23 17.56
C GLY A 469 15.99 6.29 18.64
N LEU A 470 15.39 7.47 18.47
CA LEU A 470 15.45 8.54 19.49
C LEU A 470 14.76 8.11 20.79
N ILE A 471 13.60 7.45 20.71
CA ILE A 471 12.91 6.91 21.90
C ILE A 471 13.79 5.85 22.59
N MET A 472 14.41 4.93 21.85
CA MET A 472 15.33 3.93 22.39
C MET A 472 16.47 4.59 23.18
N GLY A 473 17.06 5.66 22.66
CA GLY A 473 18.10 6.43 23.34
C GLY A 473 17.65 7.12 24.62
N ALA A 474 16.41 7.62 24.66
CA ALA A 474 15.86 8.24 25.86
C ALA A 474 15.48 7.20 26.93
N LEU A 475 14.98 6.05 26.47
CA LEU A 475 14.52 4.93 27.27
C LEU A 475 15.67 4.18 27.95
N SER A 476 16.84 4.08 27.28
CA SER A 476 17.95 3.24 27.75
C SER A 476 19.33 3.78 27.36
N ARG A 477 20.30 3.59 28.27
CA ARG A 477 21.73 3.91 28.03
C ARG A 477 22.47 2.84 27.20
N LYS A 478 21.75 1.85 26.67
CA LYS A 478 22.30 0.73 25.89
C LYS A 478 22.61 1.11 24.43
N ILE A 479 22.32 2.34 24.02
CA ILE A 479 22.61 2.91 22.70
C ILE A 479 23.69 3.97 22.88
N ASP A 480 24.77 3.87 22.10
CA ASP A 480 25.92 4.78 22.18
C ASP A 480 25.82 5.93 21.18
N TYR A 481 25.14 5.72 20.04
CA TYR A 481 24.94 6.76 19.03
C TYR A 481 23.66 6.54 18.23
N ILE A 482 23.01 7.62 17.78
CA ILE A 482 21.79 7.56 16.97
C ILE A 482 21.92 8.41 15.70
N ILE A 483 21.57 7.84 14.56
CA ILE A 483 21.39 8.54 13.29
C ILE A 483 19.90 8.45 12.91
N SER A 484 19.23 9.60 12.86
CA SER A 484 17.78 9.72 12.72
C SER A 484 17.44 10.50 11.45
N ILE A 485 16.82 9.86 10.47
CA ILE A 485 16.49 10.46 9.17
C ILE A 485 14.98 10.72 9.09
N SER A 486 14.55 11.97 8.93
CA SER A 486 13.14 12.37 8.79
C SER A 486 12.27 11.89 9.96
N THR A 487 12.35 12.56 11.10
CA THR A 487 11.84 12.04 12.38
C THR A 487 10.74 12.91 12.97
N HIS A 488 9.80 12.29 13.68
CA HIS A 488 8.92 13.00 14.59
C HIS A 488 9.53 13.06 15.98
N THR A 489 9.45 14.23 16.63
CA THR A 489 10.07 14.41 17.96
C THR A 489 9.08 14.82 19.04
N ASN A 490 7.94 15.42 18.67
CA ASN A 490 6.93 15.89 19.61
C ASN A 490 5.52 15.49 19.15
N PHE A 491 4.95 14.45 19.75
CA PHE A 491 3.57 14.06 19.47
C PHE A 491 2.54 14.94 20.19
N LEU A 492 2.94 15.79 21.14
CA LEU A 492 2.02 16.79 21.71
C LEU A 492 1.81 18.00 20.79
N ASP A 493 2.48 18.06 19.64
CA ASP A 493 2.27 19.12 18.66
C ASP A 493 0.94 18.92 17.90
N LYS A 494 0.06 19.92 17.96
CA LYS A 494 -1.22 19.94 17.24
C LYS A 494 -1.03 19.93 15.73
N GLU A 495 0.04 20.56 15.22
CA GLU A 495 0.32 20.57 13.79
C GLU A 495 0.64 19.16 13.29
N ALA A 496 1.39 18.38 14.08
CA ALA A 496 1.68 16.98 13.77
C ALA A 496 0.40 16.13 13.70
N TYR A 497 -0.54 16.35 14.62
CA TYR A 497 -1.84 15.68 14.59
C TYR A 497 -2.66 16.03 13.33
N GLY A 498 -2.55 17.25 12.82
CA GLY A 498 -3.27 17.70 11.63
C GLY A 498 -2.66 17.27 10.29
N GLN A 499 -1.43 16.75 10.27
CA GLN A 499 -0.75 16.36 9.05
C GLN A 499 -1.05 14.91 8.65
N GLN A 500 -1.44 14.71 7.39
CA GLN A 500 -1.53 13.39 6.79
C GLN A 500 -0.12 12.86 6.42
N PRO A 501 0.17 11.56 6.59
CA PRO A 501 -0.72 10.46 6.98
C PRO A 501 -0.82 10.26 8.51
N LEU A 502 -0.13 11.07 9.31
CA LEU A 502 -0.06 10.87 10.76
C LEU A 502 -1.45 10.99 11.40
N HIS A 503 -2.27 11.95 10.95
CA HIS A 503 -3.65 12.17 11.38
C HIS A 503 -4.48 10.87 11.40
N ASP A 504 -4.51 10.13 10.29
CA ASP A 504 -5.32 8.91 10.16
C ASP A 504 -4.84 7.78 11.08
N SER A 505 -3.54 7.75 11.37
CA SER A 505 -2.95 6.73 12.24
C SER A 505 -2.98 7.11 13.72
N TYR A 506 -3.14 8.40 14.04
CA TYR A 506 -2.96 8.93 15.38
C TYR A 506 -3.88 8.27 16.43
N PRO A 507 -5.20 8.12 16.18
CA PRO A 507 -6.08 7.46 17.13
C PRO A 507 -5.74 5.98 17.32
N ALA A 508 -5.35 5.29 16.25
CA ALA A 508 -4.96 3.89 16.35
C ALA A 508 -3.66 3.71 17.16
N VAL A 509 -2.75 4.67 17.08
CA VAL A 509 -1.50 4.63 17.83
C VAL A 509 -1.72 4.93 19.32
N PHE A 510 -2.46 6.00 19.62
CA PHE A 510 -2.50 6.55 20.98
C PHE A 510 -3.83 6.28 21.70
N PHE A 511 -4.96 6.28 21.00
CA PHE A 511 -6.30 6.21 21.58
C PHE A 511 -6.82 4.77 21.62
N THR A 512 -5.96 3.83 22.01
CA THR A 512 -6.35 2.41 22.12
C THR A 512 -7.66 2.29 22.93
N PRO A 513 -8.62 1.46 22.50
CA PRO A 513 -10.05 1.62 22.85
C PRO A 513 -10.40 1.47 24.34
N SER A 514 -9.45 1.06 25.18
CA SER A 514 -9.64 0.90 26.63
C SER A 514 -8.75 1.80 27.47
N ALA A 515 -7.87 2.62 26.87
CA ALA A 515 -6.97 3.47 27.64
C ALA A 515 -7.69 4.75 28.13
N PRO A 516 -7.67 5.06 29.44
CA PRO A 516 -8.20 6.31 29.95
C PRO A 516 -7.34 7.50 29.48
N ALA A 517 -7.93 8.70 29.41
CA ALA A 517 -7.24 9.90 28.90
C ALA A 517 -5.85 10.18 29.53
N PRO A 518 -5.61 9.99 30.84
CA PRO A 518 -4.28 10.13 31.42
C PRO A 518 -3.25 9.15 30.85
N ASP A 519 -3.65 7.92 30.54
CA ASP A 519 -2.76 6.90 29.96
C ASP A 519 -2.43 7.22 28.49
N ILE A 520 -3.42 7.68 27.73
CA ILE A 520 -3.22 8.18 26.35
C ILE A 520 -2.19 9.31 26.36
N ARG A 521 -2.40 10.30 27.23
CA ARG A 521 -1.50 11.46 27.35
C ARG A 521 -0.09 11.03 27.79
N ARG A 522 0.01 10.16 28.81
CA ARG A 522 1.31 9.60 29.24
C ARG A 522 2.03 8.91 28.08
N ARG A 523 1.32 8.13 27.27
CA ARG A 523 1.88 7.45 26.09
C ARG A 523 2.37 8.41 25.01
N MET A 524 1.63 9.49 24.76
CA MET A 524 2.06 10.55 23.82
C MET A 524 3.33 11.23 24.32
N ILE A 525 3.42 11.53 25.62
CA ILE A 525 4.63 12.08 26.24
C ILE A 525 5.78 11.10 26.10
N ALA A 526 5.60 9.84 26.49
CA ALA A 526 6.63 8.80 26.37
C ALA A 526 7.04 8.51 24.92
N SER A 527 6.19 8.79 23.94
CA SER A 527 6.54 8.66 22.53
C SER A 527 7.23 9.90 21.97
N SER A 528 7.34 11.00 22.73
CA SER A 528 7.86 12.30 22.28
C SER A 528 9.31 12.52 22.73
N PRO A 529 10.32 12.09 21.95
CA PRO A 529 11.73 12.20 22.34
C PRO A 529 12.17 13.63 22.63
N TYR A 530 11.51 14.65 22.07
CA TYR A 530 11.78 16.06 22.32
C TYR A 530 11.84 16.43 23.81
N PHE A 531 11.06 15.77 24.68
CA PHE A 531 11.05 16.10 26.10
C PHE A 531 12.18 15.45 26.91
N PHE A 532 12.94 14.53 26.31
CA PHE A 532 13.94 13.71 27.00
C PHE A 532 15.34 13.79 26.37
N LEU A 533 15.65 14.90 25.68
CA LEU A 533 16.95 15.11 25.03
C LEU A 533 18.13 15.03 26.01
N GLU A 534 17.90 15.35 27.29
CA GLU A 534 18.89 15.22 28.37
C GLU A 534 19.36 13.78 28.61
N ARG A 535 18.50 12.81 28.30
CA ARG A 535 18.75 11.38 28.58
C ARG A 535 19.37 10.64 27.40
N MET A 536 19.37 11.25 26.21
CA MET A 536 19.80 10.60 25.00
C MET A 536 21.32 10.52 24.89
N PRO A 537 21.85 9.47 24.24
CA PRO A 537 23.24 9.46 23.80
C PRO A 537 23.48 10.55 22.74
N PRO A 538 24.74 10.73 22.30
CA PRO A 538 25.02 11.51 21.10
C PRO A 538 24.13 11.09 19.92
N PHE A 539 23.65 12.06 19.15
CA PHE A 539 22.79 11.79 18.01
C PHE A 539 22.91 12.83 16.90
N GLU A 540 22.48 12.44 15.71
CA GLU A 540 22.25 13.35 14.58
C GLU A 540 20.86 13.15 13.97
N ILE A 541 20.20 14.26 13.64
CA ILE A 541 18.94 14.29 12.90
C ILE A 541 19.20 14.83 11.49
N HIS A 542 18.69 14.14 10.49
CA HIS A 542 18.79 14.49 9.07
C HIS A 542 17.39 14.78 8.53
N GLN A 543 17.11 16.05 8.19
CA GLN A 543 15.76 16.49 7.84
C GLN A 543 15.72 17.27 6.52
N GLY A 544 14.89 16.82 5.58
CA GLY A 544 14.50 17.60 4.40
C GLY A 544 13.57 18.74 4.78
N THR A 545 13.79 19.95 4.24
CA THR A 545 12.96 21.13 4.57
C THR A 545 11.57 21.11 3.92
N GLN A 546 11.37 20.27 2.89
CA GLN A 546 10.11 20.06 2.18
C GLN A 546 9.53 18.65 2.42
N ASP A 547 9.87 18.02 3.54
CA ASP A 547 9.31 16.72 3.91
C ASP A 547 7.79 16.83 4.19
N PRO A 548 6.92 16.17 3.40
CA PRO A 548 5.48 16.25 3.58
C PRO A 548 4.95 15.26 4.63
N LEU A 549 5.76 14.31 5.10
CA LEU A 549 5.35 13.25 6.04
C LEU A 549 5.81 13.54 7.47
N THR A 550 7.04 14.04 7.62
CA THR A 550 7.59 14.46 8.93
C THR A 550 7.93 15.93 8.88
N THR A 551 7.09 16.76 9.51
CA THR A 551 7.27 18.21 9.49
C THR A 551 8.67 18.62 9.95
N VAL A 552 9.33 19.47 9.16
CA VAL A 552 10.62 20.09 9.51
C VAL A 552 10.56 20.82 10.85
N MET A 553 9.38 21.22 11.32
CA MET A 553 9.17 21.85 12.61
C MET A 553 9.67 20.97 13.76
N HIS A 554 9.51 19.65 13.70
CA HIS A 554 9.98 18.74 14.74
C HIS A 554 11.51 18.75 14.89
N ALA A 555 12.24 18.80 13.78
CA ALA A 555 13.69 18.92 13.78
C ALA A 555 14.14 20.34 14.22
N ARG A 556 13.40 21.39 13.83
CA ARG A 556 13.68 22.77 14.26
C ARG A 556 13.51 22.97 15.76
N LEU A 557 12.49 22.36 16.37
CA LEU A 557 12.28 22.39 17.82
C LEU A 557 13.49 21.78 18.56
N VAL A 558 13.96 20.61 18.11
CA VAL A 558 15.16 19.97 18.68
C VAL A 558 16.41 20.84 18.48
N HIS A 559 16.63 21.35 17.26
CA HIS A 559 17.76 22.22 16.95
C HIS A 559 17.82 23.46 17.86
N ASN A 560 16.69 24.15 18.03
CA ASN A 560 16.60 25.33 18.87
C ASN A 560 16.91 24.99 20.34
N ARG A 561 16.40 23.85 20.84
CA ARG A 561 16.66 23.40 22.22
C ARG A 561 18.13 23.01 22.44
N ILE A 562 18.76 22.37 21.47
CA ILE A 562 20.20 22.04 21.53
C ILE A 562 21.05 23.32 21.57
N ASN A 563 20.77 24.27 20.67
CA ASN A 563 21.52 25.53 20.59
C ASN A 563 21.37 26.37 21.86
N ALA A 564 20.19 26.38 22.47
CA ALA A 564 19.96 27.08 23.74
C ALA A 564 20.74 26.46 24.90
N ALA A 565 21.04 25.16 24.86
CA ALA A 565 21.72 24.44 25.94
C ALA A 565 23.27 24.50 25.87
N GLN A 566 23.86 25.03 24.77
CA GLN A 566 25.29 25.21 24.46
C GLN A 566 26.23 23.99 24.66
N GLU A 567 26.25 23.37 25.83
CA GLU A 567 27.08 22.19 26.18
C GLU A 567 26.79 20.96 25.31
N ARG A 568 25.58 20.86 24.74
CA ARG A 568 25.13 19.69 23.97
C ARG A 568 25.41 19.78 22.47
N ALA A 569 25.80 20.94 21.97
CA ALA A 569 26.00 21.15 20.53
C ALA A 569 27.16 20.31 19.95
N SER A 570 28.08 19.82 20.80
CA SER A 570 29.18 18.96 20.39
C SER A 570 28.75 17.50 20.14
N THR A 571 27.73 17.02 20.85
CA THR A 571 27.28 15.61 20.81
C THR A 571 25.92 15.41 20.14
N GLN A 572 25.13 16.48 19.98
CA GLN A 572 23.81 16.43 19.37
C GLN A 572 23.76 17.39 18.17
N LYS A 573 23.39 16.88 16.99
CA LYS A 573 23.40 17.65 15.73
C LYS A 573 22.08 17.52 14.97
N VAL A 574 21.73 18.57 14.24
CA VAL A 574 20.60 18.58 13.31
C VAL A 574 21.05 19.16 11.97
N TYR A 575 20.89 18.39 10.91
CA TYR A 575 21.19 18.77 9.54
C TYR A 575 19.89 19.03 8.78
N PHE A 576 19.81 20.20 8.14
CA PHE A 576 18.70 20.58 7.28
C PHE A 576 19.13 20.53 5.82
N TYR A 577 18.30 19.92 4.98
CA TYR A 577 18.55 19.79 3.55
C TYR A 577 17.52 20.58 2.76
N GLU A 578 17.93 21.72 2.24
CA GLU A 578 17.04 22.68 1.58
C GLU A 578 16.42 22.10 0.30
N GLY A 579 15.11 22.26 0.14
CA GLY A 579 14.36 21.75 -1.02
C GLY A 579 14.23 20.22 -1.08
N LYS A 580 14.62 19.49 -0.04
CA LYS A 580 14.58 18.02 -0.03
C LYS A 580 13.37 17.49 0.72
N GLY A 581 12.84 16.37 0.24
CA GLY A 581 11.66 15.70 0.79
C GLY A 581 11.99 14.63 1.82
N HIS A 582 10.98 13.80 2.12
CA HIS A 582 11.06 12.71 3.09
C HIS A 582 12.16 11.69 2.78
N GLY A 583 12.87 11.25 3.82
CA GLY A 583 13.91 10.23 3.72
C GLY A 583 15.24 10.72 3.13
N PHE A 584 15.37 12.01 2.84
CA PHE A 584 16.62 12.57 2.32
C PHE A 584 17.66 12.72 3.43
N PHE A 585 18.90 12.34 3.11
CA PHE A 585 20.10 12.55 3.92
C PHE A 585 21.32 12.65 2.99
N ASP A 586 22.44 13.14 3.51
CA ASP A 586 23.72 13.10 2.83
C ASP A 586 24.43 11.79 3.20
N ALA A 587 24.53 10.88 2.22
CA ALA A 587 25.16 9.58 2.43
C ALA A 587 26.61 9.70 2.89
N LYS A 588 27.37 10.68 2.39
CA LYS A 588 28.76 10.87 2.80
C LYS A 588 28.84 11.17 4.30
N ILE A 589 28.00 12.08 4.80
CA ILE A 589 27.98 12.43 6.23
C ILE A 589 27.64 11.20 7.09
N VAL A 590 26.62 10.44 6.69
CA VAL A 590 26.20 9.23 7.43
C VAL A 590 27.32 8.18 7.42
N CYS A 591 28.01 8.00 6.30
CA CYS A 591 29.12 7.05 6.21
C CYS A 591 30.34 7.47 7.03
N ASP A 592 30.74 8.74 6.93
CA ASP A 592 31.82 9.30 7.73
C ASP A 592 31.50 9.12 9.23
N ARG A 593 30.22 9.23 9.61
CA ARG A 593 29.76 8.98 11.00
C ARG A 593 29.89 7.52 11.40
N LEU A 594 29.45 6.59 10.55
CA LEU A 594 29.59 5.16 10.81
C LEU A 594 31.08 4.78 10.97
N GLU A 595 31.94 5.25 10.08
CA GLU A 595 33.38 5.01 10.15
C GLU A 595 34.01 5.60 11.42
N THR A 596 33.63 6.83 11.80
CA THR A 596 34.07 7.44 13.07
C THR A 596 33.60 6.64 14.28
N PHE A 597 32.38 6.10 14.25
CA PHE A 597 31.88 5.27 15.33
C PHE A 597 32.64 3.94 15.44
N LEU A 598 33.05 3.35 14.31
CA LEU A 598 33.91 2.17 14.30
C LEU A 598 35.29 2.45 14.90
N SER A 599 35.91 3.59 14.59
CA SER A 599 37.25 3.88 15.11
C SER A 599 37.26 4.04 16.63
N GLN A 600 36.20 4.60 17.21
CA GLN A 600 36.02 4.76 18.66
C GLN A 600 35.84 3.44 19.42
N GLN A 601 35.61 2.32 18.74
CA GLN A 601 35.50 0.99 19.38
C GLN A 601 36.86 0.45 19.82
N TYR A 602 37.96 0.94 19.23
CA TYR A 602 39.32 0.45 19.47
C TYR A 602 40.16 1.36 20.38
N GLU A 603 39.59 2.48 20.84
CA GLU A 603 40.13 3.34 21.90
C GLU A 603 39.62 2.88 23.27
#